data_AF-A0A758ANT9-F1
#
_entry.id   AF-A0A758ANT9-F1
#
_cell.length_a   1.000
_cell.length_b   1.000
_cell.length_c   1.000
_cell.angle_alpha   90.00
_cell.angle_beta   90.00
_cell.angle_gamma   90.00
#
_symmetry.space_group_name_H-M   'P 1'
#
loop_
_entity.id
_entity.type
_entity.pdbx_description
1 polymer ?
#
loop_
_entity_poly.entity_id
_entity_poly.type
_entity_poly.pdbx_seq_one_letter_code
_entity_poly.pdbx_strand_id
1 'polypeptide(L)'
;MSLTALMAFALIMSAGIVTPGPTVLLSLNNAARFGIKRALWGISGAVVADVLLVALVWLGLGVVLAASETLFVTLKWLGAAWLAFIGLRMLLSSDTSLPGAGGAVVPAPQALFLKS
;
A
#
# COMPACT_ATOMS: atom_id res chain seq x y z
N MET A 1 19.30 9.97 -19.52
CA MET A 1 19.48 9.13 -18.32
C MET A 1 20.45 8.00 -18.68
N SER A 2 21.42 7.66 -17.84
CA SER A 2 22.38 6.59 -18.14
C SER A 2 21.72 5.21 -18.03
N LEU A 3 22.19 4.23 -18.82
CA LEU A 3 21.68 2.85 -18.79
C LEU A 3 21.74 2.27 -17.36
N THR A 4 22.82 2.58 -16.63
CA THR A 4 23.00 2.21 -15.22
C THR A 4 21.88 2.74 -14.32
N ALA A 5 21.44 3.99 -14.51
CA ALA A 5 20.35 4.57 -13.72
C ALA A 5 19.00 3.88 -14.01
N LEU A 6 18.75 3.52 -15.27
CA LEU A 6 17.58 2.74 -15.67
C LEU A 6 17.58 1.35 -15.05
N MET A 7 18.72 0.64 -15.06
CA MET A 7 18.82 -0.67 -14.43
C MET A 7 18.65 -0.60 -12.90
N ALA A 8 19.26 0.39 -12.25
CA ALA A 8 19.13 0.59 -10.80
C ALA A 8 17.67 0.89 -10.42
N PHE A 9 17.01 1.78 -11.17
CA PHE A 9 15.59 2.09 -10.97
C PHE A 9 14.71 0.86 -11.15
N ALA A 10 14.90 0.11 -12.24
CA ALA A 10 14.13 -1.10 -12.51
C ALA A 10 14.30 -2.13 -11.39
N LEU A 11 15.53 -2.36 -10.91
CA LEU A 11 15.82 -3.29 -9.82
C LEU A 11 15.11 -2.90 -8.52
N ILE A 12 15.23 -1.64 -8.10
CA ILE A 12 14.60 -1.13 -6.87
C ILE A 12 13.07 -1.22 -6.96
N MET A 13 12.49 -0.82 -8.10
CA MET A 13 11.04 -0.89 -8.31
C MET A 13 10.53 -2.32 -8.35
N SER A 14 11.30 -3.26 -8.94
CA SER A 14 10.95 -4.68 -8.96
C SER A 14 10.84 -5.23 -7.54
N ALA A 15 11.83 -4.92 -6.69
CA ALA A 15 11.80 -5.32 -5.28
C ALA A 15 10.60 -4.72 -4.53
N GLY A 16 10.22 -3.47 -4.84
CA GLY A 16 9.04 -2.82 -4.27
C GLY A 16 7.73 -3.47 -4.69
N ILE A 17 7.58 -3.82 -5.97
CA ILE A 17 6.33 -4.41 -6.53
C ILE A 17 6.08 -5.83 -6.00
N VAL A 18 7.13 -6.62 -5.76
CA VAL A 18 6.99 -7.99 -5.25
C VAL A 18 6.35 -8.04 -3.86
N THR A 19 6.52 -7.00 -3.04
CA THR A 19 5.99 -6.96 -1.68
C THR A 19 4.58 -6.37 -1.68
N PRO A 20 3.53 -7.15 -1.33
CA PRO A 20 2.18 -6.61 -1.20
C PRO A 20 2.18 -5.49 -0.15
N GLY A 21 1.86 -4.27 -0.59
CA GLY A 21 1.87 -3.11 0.31
C GLY A 21 0.80 -3.17 1.40
N PRO A 22 0.88 -2.30 2.43
CA PRO A 22 -0.07 -2.25 3.54
C PRO A 22 -1.53 -2.11 3.09
N THR A 23 -1.79 -1.30 2.06
CA THR A 23 -3.12 -1.10 1.49
C THR A 23 -3.69 -2.38 0.89
N VAL A 24 -2.87 -3.17 0.18
CA VAL A 24 -3.29 -4.44 -0.43
C VAL A 24 -3.58 -5.46 0.66
N LEU A 25 -2.73 -5.58 1.67
CA LEU A 25 -2.92 -6.48 2.81
C LEU A 25 -4.16 -6.11 3.62
N LEU A 26 -4.38 -4.82 3.89
CA LEU A 26 -5.55 -4.33 4.59
C LEU A 26 -6.84 -4.64 3.82
N SER A 27 -6.82 -4.42 2.50
CA SER A 27 -7.94 -4.74 1.61
C SER A 27 -8.27 -6.24 1.63
N LEU A 28 -7.24 -7.09 1.54
CA LEU A 28 -7.41 -8.54 1.59
C LEU A 28 -7.96 -9.00 2.95
N ASN A 29 -7.43 -8.48 4.05
CA ASN A 29 -7.91 -8.79 5.40
C ASN A 29 -9.37 -8.33 5.59
N ASN A 30 -9.74 -7.15 5.09
CA ASN A 30 -11.11 -6.66 5.16
C ASN A 30 -12.07 -7.47 4.28
N ALA A 31 -11.65 -7.89 3.09
CA ALA A 31 -12.43 -8.76 2.21
C ALA A 31 -12.65 -10.14 2.84
N ALA A 32 -11.62 -10.70 3.49
CA ALA A 32 -11.69 -11.98 4.18
C ALA A 32 -12.60 -11.93 5.43
N ARG A 33 -12.52 -10.86 6.23
CA ARG A 33 -13.28 -10.72 7.49
C ARG A 33 -14.71 -10.25 7.30
N PHE A 34 -14.94 -9.32 6.37
CA PHE A 34 -16.22 -8.60 6.24
C PHE A 34 -16.89 -8.78 4.87
N GLY A 35 -16.27 -9.56 3.97
CA GLY A 35 -16.75 -9.81 2.62
C GLY A 35 -16.37 -8.70 1.62
N ILE A 36 -16.33 -9.08 0.34
CA ILE A 36 -15.92 -8.19 -0.77
C ILE A 36 -16.74 -6.90 -0.81
N LYS A 37 -18.06 -6.97 -0.64
CA LYS A 37 -18.95 -5.79 -0.74
C LYS A 37 -18.57 -4.67 0.23
N ARG A 38 -18.11 -5.01 1.45
CA ARG A 38 -17.69 -4.02 2.45
C ARG A 38 -16.27 -3.55 2.21
N ALA A 39 -15.38 -4.43 1.77
CA ALA A 39 -14.02 -4.07 1.39
C ALA A 39 -13.95 -3.09 0.21
N LEU A 40 -14.90 -3.17 -0.74
CA LEU A 40 -14.97 -2.27 -1.89
C LEU A 40 -15.03 -0.78 -1.50
N TRP A 41 -15.69 -0.43 -0.40
CA TRP A 41 -15.70 0.95 0.08
C TRP A 41 -14.29 1.44 0.45
N GLY A 42 -13.53 0.63 1.20
CA GLY A 42 -12.14 0.95 1.54
C GLY A 42 -11.23 1.03 0.31
N ILE A 43 -11.41 0.09 -0.64
CA ILE A 43 -10.68 0.10 -1.91
C ILE A 43 -11.00 1.36 -2.72
N SER A 44 -12.28 1.74 -2.82
CA SER A 44 -12.70 2.92 -3.55
C SER A 44 -12.12 4.21 -2.94
N GLY A 45 -12.06 4.29 -1.61
CA GLY A 45 -11.41 5.40 -0.92
C GLY A 45 -9.92 5.48 -1.22
N ALA A 46 -9.21 4.34 -1.26
CA ALA A 46 -7.81 4.29 -1.64
C ALA A 46 -7.59 4.77 -3.09
N VAL A 47 -8.40 4.30 -4.04
CA VAL A 47 -8.32 4.73 -5.44
C VAL A 47 -8.58 6.23 -5.59
N VAL A 48 -9.59 6.76 -4.88
CA VAL A 48 -9.87 8.20 -4.91
C VAL A 48 -8.70 9.00 -4.32
N ALA A 49 -8.10 8.53 -3.22
CA ALA A 49 -6.92 9.18 -2.65
C ALA A 49 -5.74 9.20 -3.63
N ASP A 50 -5.48 8.10 -4.35
CA ASP A 50 -4.42 8.02 -5.35
C ASP A 50 -4.68 8.97 -6.53
N VAL A 51 -5.92 9.01 -7.04
CA VAL A 51 -6.31 9.94 -8.12
C VAL A 51 -6.14 11.39 -7.68
N LEU A 52 -6.58 11.74 -6.46
CA LEU A 52 -6.42 13.08 -5.93
C LEU A 52 -4.95 13.46 -5.78
N LEU A 53 -4.12 12.55 -5.28
CA LEU A 53 -2.69 12.77 -5.13
C LEU A 53 -2.02 13.02 -6.49
N VAL A 54 -2.29 12.17 -7.48
CA VAL A 54 -1.75 12.32 -8.84
C VAL A 54 -2.24 13.63 -9.48
N ALA A 55 -3.52 13.96 -9.31
CA ALA A 55 -4.08 15.23 -9.78
C ALA A 55 -3.37 16.42 -9.12
N LEU A 56 -3.12 16.38 -7.82
CA LEU A 56 -2.43 17.46 -7.09
C LEU A 56 -0.99 17.65 -7.59
N VAL A 57 -0.28 16.54 -7.84
CA VAL A 57 1.06 16.55 -8.43
C VAL A 57 1.03 17.17 -9.82
N TRP A 58 0.06 16.77 -10.65
CA TRP A 58 -0.12 17.28 -12.01
C TRP A 58 -0.50 18.77 -12.05
N LEU A 59 -1.32 19.23 -11.11
CA LEU A 59 -1.72 20.64 -10.96
C LEU A 59 -0.61 21.57 -10.46
N GLY A 60 0.59 21.04 -10.17
CA GLY A 60 1.76 21.87 -9.89
C GLY A 60 2.22 21.85 -8.44
N LEU A 61 1.84 20.84 -7.64
CA LEU A 61 2.47 20.63 -6.32
C LEU A 61 4.00 20.60 -6.42
N GLY A 62 4.55 20.02 -7.49
CA GLY A 62 5.99 20.03 -7.76
C GLY A 62 6.58 21.42 -7.95
N VAL A 63 5.83 22.36 -8.54
CA VAL A 63 6.26 23.77 -8.73
C VAL A 63 6.32 24.48 -7.37
N VAL A 64 5.31 24.26 -6.52
CA VAL A 64 5.29 24.82 -5.16
C VAL A 64 6.47 24.33 -4.33
N LEU A 65 6.78 23.04 -4.42
CA LEU A 65 7.93 22.45 -3.73
C LEU A 65 9.27 22.93 -4.30
N ALA A 66 9.37 23.13 -5.61
CA ALA A 66 10.57 23.66 -6.25
C ALA A 66 10.84 25.14 -5.91
N ALA A 67 9.78 25.91 -5.66
CA ALA A 67 9.89 27.32 -5.30
C ALA A 67 10.36 27.56 -3.85
N SER A 68 10.22 26.59 -2.95
CA SER A 68 10.58 26.73 -1.53
C SER A 68 11.45 25.58 -1.04
N GLU A 69 12.74 25.87 -0.85
CA GLU A 69 13.70 24.93 -0.27
C GLU A 69 13.29 24.50 1.14
N THR A 70 12.85 25.44 1.98
CA THR A 70 12.43 25.14 3.36
C THR A 70 11.27 24.15 3.38
N LEU A 71 10.23 24.36 2.56
CA LEU A 71 9.08 23.46 2.49
C LEU A 71 9.50 22.06 2.02
N PHE A 72 10.34 21.97 0.99
CA PHE A 72 10.84 20.70 0.47
C PHE A 72 11.66 19.94 1.52
N VAL A 73 12.60 20.61 2.19
CA VAL A 73 13.46 20.00 3.21
C VAL A 73 12.66 19.56 4.43
N THR A 74 11.73 20.40 4.92
CA THR A 74 10.86 20.06 6.06
C THR A 74 10.00 18.85 5.74
N LEU A 75 9.34 18.81 4.56
CA LEU A 75 8.53 17.66 4.17
C LEU A 75 9.37 16.39 4.01
N LYS A 76 10.59 16.50 3.46
CA LYS A 76 11.51 15.35 3.32
C LYS A 76 11.85 14.74 4.68
N TRP A 77 12.23 15.57 5.65
CA TRP A 77 12.58 15.10 6.99
C TRP A 77 11.35 14.62 7.78
N LEU A 78 10.21 15.28 7.63
CA LEU A 78 8.95 14.85 8.24
C LEU A 78 8.53 13.47 7.74
N GLY A 79 8.57 13.25 6.42
CA GLY A 79 8.30 11.95 5.81
C GLY A 79 9.28 10.87 6.25
N ALA A 80 10.58 11.18 6.29
CA ALA A 80 11.60 10.26 6.77
C ALA A 80 11.38 9.87 8.24
N ALA A 81 11.08 10.85 9.10
CA ALA A 81 10.80 10.60 10.52
C ALA A 81 9.53 9.75 10.70
N TRP A 82 8.48 10.02 9.92
CA TRP A 82 7.24 9.24 9.96
C TRP A 82 7.46 7.79 9.53
N LEU A 83 8.19 7.56 8.45
CA LEU A 83 8.53 6.22 7.97
C LEU A 83 9.43 5.47 8.96
N ALA A 84 10.43 6.14 9.54
CA ALA A 84 11.28 5.57 10.56
C ALA A 84 10.47 5.18 11.81
N PHE A 85 9.51 6.02 12.22
CA PHE A 85 8.61 5.74 13.32
C PHE A 85 7.70 4.53 13.04
N ILE A 86 7.06 4.47 11.87
CA ILE A 86 6.22 3.31 11.51
C ILE A 86 7.06 2.04 11.39
N GLY A 87 8.22 2.10 10.74
CA GLY A 87 9.12 0.96 10.60
C GLY A 87 9.60 0.44 11.95
N LEU A 88 10.01 1.34 12.85
CA LEU A 88 10.41 0.98 14.21
C LEU A 88 9.24 0.37 14.99
N ARG A 89 8.04 0.95 14.88
CA ARG A 89 6.84 0.36 15.51
C ARG A 89 6.56 -1.03 14.97
N MET A 90 6.69 -1.28 13.66
CA MET A 90 6.50 -2.61 13.08
C MET A 90 7.52 -3.62 13.60
N LEU A 91 8.79 -3.22 13.75
CA LEU A 91 9.85 -4.09 14.31
C LEU A 91 9.64 -4.40 15.81
N LEU A 92 9.11 -3.44 16.58
CA LEU A 92 8.83 -3.60 18.00
C LEU A 92 7.48 -4.28 18.28
N SER A 93 6.59 -4.36 17.28
CA SER A 93 5.28 -5.01 17.40
C SER A 93 5.43 -6.51 17.12
N SER A 94 5.62 -7.31 18.17
CA SER A 94 5.79 -8.78 18.11
C SER A 94 4.49 -9.55 17.81
N ASP A 95 3.67 -9.11 16.87
CA ASP A 95 2.49 -9.87 16.41
C ASP A 95 2.80 -10.54 15.06
N THR A 96 3.62 -11.59 15.12
CA THR A 96 3.84 -12.52 14.01
C THR A 96 2.62 -13.43 13.87
N SER A 97 1.47 -12.88 13.49
CA SER A 97 0.44 -13.67 12.83
C SER A 97 0.61 -13.49 11.33
N LEU A 98 1.50 -14.32 10.75
CA LEU A 98 1.72 -14.41 9.31
C LEU A 98 0.37 -14.63 8.60
N PRO A 99 -0.18 -13.64 7.87
CA PRO A 99 -1.34 -13.88 7.04
C PRO A 99 -0.86 -14.76 5.88
N GLY A 100 -1.31 -16.02 5.89
CA GLY A 100 -0.82 -17.10 5.05
C GLY A 100 -0.53 -16.70 3.60
N ALA A 101 0.71 -16.92 3.19
CA ALA A 101 1.12 -16.95 1.81
C ALA A 101 0.43 -18.15 1.11
N GLY A 102 -0.57 -17.84 0.28
CA GLY A 102 -0.89 -18.57 -0.94
C GLY A 102 -1.54 -19.96 -0.82
N GLY A 103 -2.83 -20.01 -1.21
CA GLY A 103 -3.31 -21.12 -2.05
C GLY A 103 -4.27 -22.12 -1.43
N ALA A 104 -5.53 -21.71 -1.24
CA ALA A 104 -6.72 -22.44 -1.74
C ALA A 104 -7.97 -21.75 -1.20
N VAL A 105 -8.59 -20.91 -2.02
CA VAL A 105 -10.03 -20.67 -1.88
C VAL A 105 -10.69 -21.99 -2.25
N VAL A 106 -11.00 -22.82 -1.26
CA VAL A 106 -12.02 -23.86 -1.41
C VAL A 106 -13.34 -23.15 -1.11
N PRO A 107 -14.15 -22.79 -2.13
CA PRO A 107 -15.51 -22.33 -1.86
C PRO A 107 -16.24 -23.51 -1.24
N ALA A 108 -16.65 -23.45 0.02
CA ALA A 108 -17.23 -24.59 0.75
C ALA A 108 -18.42 -25.23 0.02
N PRO A 109 -18.30 -26.47 -0.49
CA PRO A 109 -19.32 -27.15 -1.26
C PRO A 109 -20.73 -27.37 -0.75
N GLN A 110 -20.95 -27.48 0.57
CA GLN A 110 -21.74 -28.66 1.01
C GLN A 110 -22.78 -28.47 2.11
N ALA A 111 -23.05 -27.26 2.60
CA ALA A 111 -24.13 -27.09 3.58
C ALA A 111 -25.55 -27.23 2.97
N LEU A 112 -25.64 -27.47 1.65
CA LEU A 112 -26.90 -27.67 0.92
C LEU A 112 -27.44 -29.13 0.98
N PHE A 113 -26.75 -30.05 1.67
CA PHE A 113 -27.13 -31.48 1.74
C PHE A 113 -27.58 -32.00 3.11
N LEU A 114 -27.69 -31.16 4.15
CA LEU A 114 -28.17 -31.60 5.48
C LEU A 114 -29.61 -31.14 5.80
N LYS A 115 -30.37 -30.73 4.78
CA LYS A 115 -31.81 -30.49 4.89
C LYS A 115 -32.59 -31.42 3.96
N SER A 116 -32.52 -32.72 4.26
CA SER A 116 -33.49 -33.74 3.83
C SER A 116 -33.99 -34.48 5.05
#